data_AF-A0A9D0CRU0-F1
#
_entry.id   AF-A0A9D0CRU0-F1
#
_cell.length_a   1.000
_cell.length_b   1.000
_cell.length_c   1.000
_cell.angle_alpha   90.00
_cell.angle_beta   90.00
_cell.angle_gamma   90.00
#
_symmetry.space_group_name_H-M   'P 1'
#
loop_
_entity.id
_entity.type
_entity.pdbx_description
1 polymer ?
#
loop_
_entity_poly.entity_id
_entity_poly.type
_entity_poly.pdbx_seq_one_letter_code
_entity_poly.pdbx_strand_id
1 'polypeptide(L)'
;MNDYVTDEQQVEALKKWWSENGRYLIAGIALGLALLFAWDWWKNYRDDRAMQASELYSTLTEAVENGSLEQAANLGERLRDKFSATPYAALGSLAVARAQAEKGKVDAAADNLQWAIDNAGEKEIAEVAALRKIRLLLAAGKLGEAEAMLKRDFPPAYDSLVEELRGDLFSAKGDLEAARAAYDRALLTTGQASEFLRLKRDALGKGEAPSDNAAS
;
A
#
# COMPACT_ATOMS: atom_id res chain seq x y z
N MET A 1 -12.31 64.02 22.91
CA MET A 1 -13.61 64.34 22.29
C MET A 1 -14.25 62.99 22.02
N ASN A 2 -15.22 62.58 22.85
CA ASN A 2 -15.95 61.33 22.64
C ASN A 2 -17.12 61.66 21.70
N ASP A 3 -16.98 61.29 20.44
CA ASP A 3 -18.05 61.44 19.45
C ASP A 3 -19.15 60.41 19.77
N TYR A 4 -20.13 60.82 20.56
CA TYR A 4 -21.37 60.06 20.74
C TYR A 4 -22.17 60.17 19.44
N VAL A 5 -22.06 59.17 18.58
CA VAL A 5 -22.92 59.01 17.41
C VAL A 5 -24.37 58.85 17.91
N THR A 6 -25.25 59.80 17.57
CA THR A 6 -26.67 59.73 17.93
C THR A 6 -27.33 58.52 17.28
N ASP A 7 -28.33 57.94 17.95
CA ASP A 7 -28.99 56.69 17.52
C ASP A 7 -29.49 56.75 16.06
N GLU A 8 -29.95 57.91 15.59
CA GLU A 8 -30.38 58.13 14.20
C GLU A 8 -29.24 57.96 13.19
N GLN A 9 -28.05 58.49 13.48
CA GLN A 9 -26.89 58.39 12.60
C GLN A 9 -26.33 56.96 12.53
N GLN A 10 -26.41 56.19 13.62
CA GLN A 10 -26.03 54.77 13.63
C GLN A 10 -26.95 53.94 12.72
N VAL A 11 -28.25 54.21 12.75
CA VAL A 11 -29.26 53.50 11.93
C VAL A 11 -29.08 53.81 10.44
N GLU A 12 -28.82 55.07 10.08
CA GLU A 12 -28.55 55.45 8.69
C GLU A 12 -27.27 54.82 8.14
N ALA A 13 -26.20 54.79 8.94
CA ALA A 13 -24.95 54.14 8.57
C ALA A 13 -25.13 52.62 8.32
N LEU A 14 -25.90 51.94 9.18
CA LEU A 14 -26.20 50.52 9.01
C LEU A 14 -27.06 50.25 7.77
N LYS A 15 -28.10 51.06 7.52
CA LYS A 15 -28.95 50.94 6.32
C LYS A 15 -28.12 51.12 5.04
N LYS A 16 -27.21 52.10 5.02
CA LYS A 16 -26.33 52.37 3.89
C LYS A 16 -25.37 51.21 3.64
N TRP A 17 -24.68 50.73 4.69
CA TRP A 17 -23.79 49.58 4.57
C TRP A 17 -24.50 48.33 4.06
N TRP A 18 -25.71 48.05 4.57
CA TRP A 18 -26.51 46.92 4.13
C TRP A 18 -26.95 47.04 2.67
N SER A 19 -27.40 48.22 2.24
CA SER A 19 -27.75 48.47 0.84
C SER A 19 -26.57 48.27 -0.11
N GLU A 20 -25.36 48.61 0.33
CA GLU A 20 -24.14 48.48 -0.48
C GLU A 20 -23.56 47.05 -0.46
N ASN A 21 -23.60 46.36 0.69
CA ASN A 21 -22.85 45.12 0.94
C ASN A 21 -23.72 43.88 1.22
N GLY A 22 -25.00 44.04 1.55
CA GLY A 22 -25.87 42.95 2.02
C GLY A 22 -25.96 41.77 1.05
N ARG A 23 -25.96 42.03 -0.26
CA ARG A 23 -25.93 40.97 -1.29
C ARG A 23 -24.66 40.11 -1.25
N TYR A 24 -23.51 40.73 -0.98
CA TYR A 24 -22.23 40.03 -0.91
C TYR A 24 -22.09 39.26 0.40
N LEU A 25 -22.61 39.80 1.50
CA LEU A 25 -22.70 39.08 2.77
C LEU A 25 -23.57 37.83 2.63
N ILE A 26 -24.77 37.97 2.07
CA ILE A 26 -25.69 36.84 1.85
C ILE A 26 -25.05 35.82 0.91
N ALA A 27 -24.43 36.26 -0.18
CA ALA A 27 -23.73 35.36 -1.10
C ALA A 27 -22.57 34.62 -0.42
N GLY A 28 -21.81 35.31 0.43
CA GLY A 28 -20.72 34.71 1.22
C GLY A 28 -21.22 33.67 2.21
N ILE A 29 -22.31 33.95 2.93
CA ILE A 29 -22.96 33.01 3.84
C ILE A 29 -23.49 31.78 3.07
N ALA A 30 -24.19 32.00 1.96
CA ALA A 30 -24.74 30.93 1.14
C ALA A 30 -23.63 30.02 0.58
N LEU A 31 -22.54 30.61 0.10
CA LEU A 31 -21.37 29.87 -0.38
C LEU A 31 -20.71 29.08 0.76
N GLY A 32 -20.56 29.70 1.94
CA GLY A 32 -20.01 29.03 3.12
C GLY A 32 -20.84 27.81 3.54
N LEU A 33 -22.16 27.95 3.59
CA LEU A 33 -23.07 26.84 3.89
C LEU A 33 -22.99 25.74 2.83
N ALA A 34 -22.95 26.09 1.54
CA ALA A 34 -22.84 25.12 0.46
C ALA A 34 -21.56 24.28 0.57
N LEU A 35 -20.42 24.90 0.91
CA LEU A 35 -19.15 24.20 1.12
C LEU A 35 -19.22 23.26 2.33
N LEU A 36 -19.83 23.68 3.44
CA LEU A 36 -19.99 22.83 4.62
C LEU A 36 -20.86 21.61 4.34
N PHE A 37 -22.01 21.79 3.67
CA PHE A 37 -22.88 20.67 3.30
C PHE A 37 -22.22 19.72 2.31
N ALA A 38 -21.48 20.25 1.32
CA ALA A 38 -20.75 19.43 0.36
C ALA A 38 -19.68 18.57 1.06
N TRP A 39 -18.94 19.15 2.01
CA TRP A 39 -17.93 18.43 2.79
C TRP A 39 -18.55 17.33 3.67
N ASP A 40 -19.62 17.64 4.38
CA ASP A 40 -20.32 16.67 5.24
C ASP A 40 -20.89 15.51 4.43
N TRP A 41 -21.55 15.80 3.30
CA TRP A 41 -22.07 14.79 2.39
C TRP A 41 -20.96 13.89 1.82
N TRP A 42 -19.83 14.49 1.39
CA TRP A 42 -18.70 13.71 0.86
C TRP A 42 -18.05 12.83 1.93
N LYS A 43 -17.91 13.34 3.15
CA LYS A 43 -17.40 12.58 4.28
C LYS A 43 -18.31 11.38 4.61
N ASN A 44 -19.61 11.62 4.77
CA ASN A 44 -20.58 10.57 5.06
C ASN A 44 -20.60 9.51 3.95
N TYR A 45 -20.54 9.94 2.68
CA TYR A 45 -20.41 9.02 1.55
C TYR A 45 -19.15 8.15 1.65
N ARG A 46 -17.99 8.73 1.99
CA ARG A 46 -16.74 7.97 2.16
C ARG A 46 -16.84 6.97 3.32
N ASP A 47 -17.42 7.38 4.44
CA ASP A 47 -17.56 6.55 5.65
C ASP A 47 -18.51 5.36 5.38
N ASP A 48 -19.65 5.60 4.74
CA ASP A 48 -20.59 4.53 4.34
C ASP A 48 -19.96 3.53 3.38
N ARG A 49 -19.13 4.02 2.44
CA ARG A 49 -18.44 3.18 1.46
C ARG A 49 -17.35 2.35 2.11
N ALA A 50 -16.62 2.91 3.07
CA ALA A 50 -15.65 2.17 3.86
C ALA A 50 -16.33 1.10 4.73
N MET A 51 -17.47 1.40 5.34
CA MET A 51 -18.25 0.44 6.13
C MET A 51 -18.70 -0.76 5.29
N GLN A 52 -19.35 -0.52 4.14
CA GLN A 52 -19.77 -1.58 3.23
C GLN A 52 -18.60 -2.41 2.68
N ALA A 53 -17.47 -1.75 2.37
CA ALA A 53 -16.26 -2.45 1.94
C ALA A 53 -15.67 -3.32 3.06
N SER A 54 -15.73 -2.86 4.31
CA SER A 54 -15.25 -3.62 5.47
C SER A 54 -16.06 -4.90 5.70
N GLU A 55 -17.39 -4.85 5.54
CA GLU A 55 -18.26 -6.02 5.66
C GLU A 55 -17.93 -7.05 4.57
N LEU A 56 -17.79 -6.58 3.33
CA LEU A 56 -17.43 -7.45 2.20
C LEU A 56 -16.05 -8.07 2.38
N TYR A 57 -15.09 -7.30 2.91
CA TYR A 57 -13.76 -7.79 3.25
C TYR A 57 -13.79 -8.84 4.37
N SER A 58 -14.62 -8.66 5.40
CA SER A 58 -14.81 -9.65 6.47
C SER A 58 -15.30 -10.99 5.91
N THR A 59 -16.31 -10.96 5.03
CA THR A 59 -16.79 -12.17 4.34
C THR A 59 -15.73 -12.78 3.42
N LEU A 60 -14.92 -11.94 2.77
CA LEU A 60 -13.80 -12.43 1.95
C LEU A 60 -12.78 -13.18 2.79
N THR A 61 -12.39 -12.63 3.95
CA THR A 61 -11.42 -13.29 4.83
C THR A 61 -11.96 -14.60 5.36
N GLU A 62 -13.24 -14.68 5.72
CA GLU A 62 -13.88 -15.94 6.12
C GLU A 62 -13.86 -16.96 4.97
N ALA A 63 -14.14 -16.54 3.73
CA ALA A 63 -14.07 -17.42 2.56
C ALA A 63 -12.64 -17.94 2.31
N VAL A 64 -11.62 -17.09 2.52
CA VAL A 64 -10.20 -17.51 2.45
C VAL A 64 -9.88 -18.53 3.53
N GLU A 65 -10.28 -18.29 4.78
CA GLU A 65 -10.03 -19.19 5.92
C GLU A 65 -10.70 -20.56 5.73
N ASN A 66 -11.91 -20.57 5.18
CA ASN A 66 -12.65 -21.79 4.85
C ASN A 66 -12.18 -22.46 3.55
N GLY A 67 -11.13 -21.93 2.89
CA GLY A 67 -10.57 -22.48 1.66
C GLY A 67 -11.47 -22.32 0.42
N SER A 68 -12.52 -21.50 0.50
CA SER A 68 -13.49 -21.23 -0.55
C SER A 68 -12.95 -20.22 -1.56
N LEU A 69 -11.93 -20.63 -2.32
CA LEU A 69 -11.14 -19.73 -3.17
C LEU A 69 -11.97 -18.99 -4.24
N GLU A 70 -12.94 -19.66 -4.86
CA GLU A 70 -13.79 -19.03 -5.88
C GLU A 70 -14.68 -17.94 -5.28
N GLN A 71 -15.26 -18.19 -4.11
CA GLN A 71 -16.02 -17.19 -3.37
C GLN A 71 -15.13 -16.01 -2.97
N ALA A 72 -13.94 -16.27 -2.43
CA ALA A 72 -12.98 -15.22 -2.08
C ALA A 72 -12.59 -14.37 -3.30
N ALA A 73 -12.34 -14.99 -4.46
CA ALA A 73 -12.02 -14.28 -5.69
C ALA A 73 -13.18 -13.37 -6.15
N ASN A 74 -14.40 -13.88 -6.17
CA ASN A 74 -15.60 -13.09 -6.52
C ASN A 74 -15.81 -11.90 -5.56
N LEU A 75 -15.60 -12.10 -4.26
CA LEU A 75 -15.69 -11.02 -3.26
C LEU A 75 -14.57 -9.99 -3.47
N GLY A 76 -13.36 -10.45 -3.82
CA GLY A 76 -12.22 -9.59 -4.14
C GLY A 76 -12.48 -8.73 -5.37
N GLU A 77 -13.02 -9.29 -6.44
CA GLU A 77 -13.42 -8.54 -7.64
C GLU A 77 -14.49 -7.48 -7.31
N ARG A 78 -15.51 -7.85 -6.53
CA ARG A 78 -16.52 -6.89 -6.07
C ARG A 78 -15.92 -5.75 -5.25
N LEU A 79 -14.95 -6.03 -4.38
CA LEU A 79 -14.23 -4.99 -3.65
C LEU A 79 -13.48 -4.04 -4.59
N ARG A 80 -12.81 -4.57 -5.62
CA ARG A 80 -12.09 -3.76 -6.62
C ARG A 80 -13.05 -2.89 -7.43
N ASP A 81 -14.12 -3.48 -7.94
CA ASP A 81 -15.04 -2.80 -8.84
C ASP A 81 -15.90 -1.75 -8.12
N LYS A 82 -16.32 -2.06 -6.89
CA LYS A 82 -17.26 -1.22 -6.15
C LYS A 82 -16.57 -0.35 -5.12
N PHE A 83 -15.40 -0.70 -4.63
CA PHE A 83 -14.78 -0.03 -3.48
C PHE A 83 -13.28 0.21 -3.65
N SER A 84 -12.79 0.40 -4.89
CA SER A 84 -11.37 0.63 -5.21
C SER A 84 -10.72 1.75 -4.38
N ALA A 85 -11.47 2.81 -4.05
CA ALA A 85 -10.99 3.93 -3.25
C ALA A 85 -10.84 3.63 -1.74
N THR A 86 -11.16 2.42 -1.30
CA THR A 86 -11.04 2.00 0.10
C THR A 86 -9.82 1.09 0.30
N PRO A 87 -9.16 1.13 1.47
CA PRO A 87 -8.03 0.23 1.76
C PRO A 87 -8.43 -1.24 1.67
N TYR A 88 -9.70 -1.57 1.93
CA TYR A 88 -10.24 -2.92 1.88
C TYR A 88 -10.13 -3.56 0.49
N ALA A 89 -10.17 -2.80 -0.60
CA ALA A 89 -9.98 -3.35 -1.93
C ALA A 89 -8.56 -3.85 -2.17
N ALA A 90 -7.56 -3.09 -1.70
CA ALA A 90 -6.17 -3.51 -1.76
C ALA A 90 -5.89 -4.67 -0.79
N LEU A 91 -6.42 -4.63 0.43
CA LEU A 91 -6.29 -5.73 1.39
C LEU A 91 -6.95 -7.03 0.91
N GLY A 92 -8.16 -6.94 0.34
CA GLY A 92 -8.86 -8.08 -0.25
C GLY A 92 -8.07 -8.69 -1.41
N SER A 93 -7.47 -7.84 -2.25
CA SER A 93 -6.56 -8.27 -3.32
C SER A 93 -5.35 -9.05 -2.81
N LEU A 94 -4.73 -8.57 -1.72
CA LEU A 94 -3.62 -9.29 -1.07
C LEU A 94 -4.05 -10.63 -0.48
N ALA A 95 -5.24 -10.71 0.12
CA ALA A 95 -5.78 -11.93 0.71
C ALA A 95 -6.10 -12.97 -0.36
N VAL A 96 -6.76 -12.56 -1.47
CA VAL A 96 -7.04 -13.43 -2.61
C VAL A 96 -5.74 -13.91 -3.27
N ALA A 97 -4.77 -13.01 -3.48
CA ALA A 97 -3.47 -13.40 -4.04
C ALA A 97 -2.79 -14.48 -3.21
N ARG A 98 -2.80 -14.34 -1.88
CA ARG A 98 -2.25 -15.35 -0.97
C ARG A 98 -2.95 -16.70 -1.17
N ALA A 99 -4.29 -16.72 -1.11
CA ALA A 99 -5.07 -17.95 -1.24
C ALA A 99 -4.86 -18.62 -2.61
N GLN A 100 -4.72 -17.83 -3.67
CA GLN A 100 -4.39 -18.31 -5.02
C GLN A 100 -2.99 -18.91 -5.08
N ALA A 101 -1.98 -18.25 -4.50
CA ALA A 101 -0.62 -18.74 -4.43
C ALA A 101 -0.51 -20.08 -3.68
N GLU A 102 -1.22 -20.21 -2.54
CA GLU A 102 -1.30 -21.46 -1.77
C GLU A 102 -1.93 -22.62 -2.56
N LYS A 103 -2.75 -22.31 -3.58
CA LYS A 103 -3.34 -23.28 -4.52
C LYS A 103 -2.55 -23.42 -5.83
N GLY A 104 -1.35 -22.85 -5.92
CA GLY A 104 -0.50 -22.92 -7.11
C GLY A 104 -0.99 -22.08 -8.29
N LYS A 105 -1.97 -21.19 -8.10
CA LYS A 105 -2.48 -20.28 -9.14
C LYS A 105 -1.59 -19.03 -9.23
N VAL A 106 -0.36 -19.22 -9.68
CA VAL A 106 0.70 -18.20 -9.70
C VAL A 106 0.27 -16.95 -10.47
N ASP A 107 -0.23 -17.09 -11.69
CA ASP A 107 -0.54 -15.93 -12.54
C ASP A 107 -1.70 -15.11 -11.97
N ALA A 108 -2.78 -15.78 -11.54
CA ALA A 108 -3.90 -15.11 -10.89
C ALA A 108 -3.47 -14.36 -9.61
N ALA A 109 -2.57 -14.96 -8.82
CA ALA A 109 -2.03 -14.32 -7.64
C ALA A 109 -1.17 -13.10 -7.99
N ALA A 110 -0.33 -13.21 -9.04
CA ALA A 110 0.48 -12.11 -9.53
C ALA A 110 -0.37 -10.95 -10.08
N ASP A 111 -1.49 -11.24 -10.73
CA ASP A 111 -2.46 -10.23 -11.18
C ASP A 111 -3.14 -9.56 -10.00
N ASN A 112 -3.49 -10.35 -8.97
CA ASN A 112 -4.09 -9.79 -7.77
C ASN A 112 -3.15 -8.84 -7.03
N LEU A 113 -1.86 -9.21 -6.95
CA LEU A 113 -0.81 -8.35 -6.38
C LEU A 113 -0.54 -7.13 -7.25
N GLN A 114 -0.53 -7.27 -8.58
CA GLN A 114 -0.34 -6.15 -9.50
C GLN A 114 -1.44 -5.11 -9.33
N TRP A 115 -2.70 -5.55 -9.28
CA TRP A 115 -3.82 -4.65 -9.03
C TRP A 115 -3.62 -3.83 -7.75
N ALA A 116 -3.13 -4.46 -6.67
CA ALA A 116 -2.86 -3.76 -5.41
C ALA A 116 -1.68 -2.77 -5.52
N ILE A 117 -0.64 -3.10 -6.29
CA ILE A 117 0.47 -2.17 -6.59
C ILE A 117 -0.06 -0.91 -7.28
N ASP A 118 -0.98 -1.08 -8.23
CA ASP A 118 -1.45 0.00 -9.10
C ASP A 118 -2.58 0.83 -8.48
N ASN A 119 -3.35 0.27 -7.53
CA ASN A 119 -4.61 0.87 -7.06
C ASN A 119 -4.69 1.13 -5.55
N ALA A 120 -3.71 0.69 -4.74
CA ALA A 120 -3.76 0.98 -3.31
C ALA A 120 -3.65 2.49 -3.05
N GLY A 121 -4.51 3.01 -2.16
CA GLY A 121 -4.44 4.42 -1.73
C GLY A 121 -3.24 4.68 -0.80
N GLU A 122 -2.84 3.67 -0.05
CA GLU A 122 -1.71 3.67 0.87
C GLU A 122 -0.46 3.11 0.20
N LYS A 123 0.61 3.91 0.15
CA LYS A 123 1.86 3.53 -0.51
C LYS A 123 2.45 2.26 0.12
N GLU A 124 2.37 2.12 1.43
CA GLU A 124 2.88 0.98 2.18
C GLU A 124 2.24 -0.35 1.74
N ILE A 125 0.95 -0.33 1.37
CA ILE A 125 0.26 -1.52 0.87
C ILE A 125 0.78 -1.88 -0.53
N ALA A 126 0.99 -0.89 -1.40
CA ALA A 126 1.58 -1.11 -2.72
C ALA A 126 3.01 -1.68 -2.62
N GLU A 127 3.83 -1.17 -1.69
CA GLU A 127 5.18 -1.69 -1.45
C GLU A 127 5.16 -3.16 -0.99
N VAL A 128 4.28 -3.48 -0.04
CA VAL A 128 4.09 -4.86 0.43
C VAL A 128 3.60 -5.76 -0.70
N ALA A 129 2.68 -5.29 -1.54
CA ALA A 129 2.19 -6.04 -2.70
C ALA A 129 3.32 -6.36 -3.69
N ALA A 130 4.19 -5.39 -3.99
CA ALA A 130 5.33 -5.56 -4.87
C ALA A 130 6.34 -6.58 -4.32
N LEU A 131 6.70 -6.50 -3.03
CA LEU A 131 7.60 -7.46 -2.39
C LEU A 131 7.02 -8.88 -2.40
N ARG A 132 5.71 -9.02 -2.15
CA ARG A 132 5.01 -10.31 -2.23
C ARG A 132 4.98 -10.84 -3.67
N LYS A 133 4.81 -9.99 -4.68
CA LYS A 133 4.82 -10.39 -6.09
C LYS A 133 6.20 -10.88 -6.51
N ILE A 134 7.27 -10.21 -6.10
CA ILE A 134 8.65 -10.67 -6.35
C ILE A 134 8.87 -12.05 -5.72
N ARG A 135 8.49 -12.25 -4.45
CA ARG A 135 8.58 -13.57 -3.79
C ARG A 135 7.84 -14.66 -4.56
N LEU A 136 6.62 -14.37 -4.99
CA LEU A 136 5.79 -15.30 -5.77
C LEU A 136 6.46 -15.67 -7.10
N LEU A 137 7.00 -14.68 -7.82
CA LEU A 137 7.69 -14.88 -9.09
C LEU A 137 8.97 -15.71 -8.91
N LEU A 138 9.76 -15.45 -7.86
CA LEU A 138 10.95 -16.23 -7.53
C LEU A 138 10.60 -17.68 -7.21
N ALA A 139 9.58 -17.90 -6.37
CA ALA A 139 9.10 -19.25 -6.04
C ALA A 139 8.58 -20.01 -7.27
N ALA A 140 8.04 -19.30 -8.25
CA ALA A 140 7.57 -19.86 -9.52
C ALA A 140 8.68 -20.01 -10.58
N GLY A 141 9.93 -19.67 -10.27
CA GLY A 141 11.04 -19.73 -11.22
C GLY A 141 11.00 -18.66 -12.31
N LYS A 142 10.13 -17.64 -12.19
CA LYS A 142 10.00 -16.50 -13.11
C LYS A 142 11.08 -15.45 -12.83
N LEU A 143 12.35 -15.87 -12.92
CA LEU A 143 13.49 -15.08 -12.45
C LEU A 143 13.67 -13.76 -13.21
N GLY A 144 13.38 -13.73 -14.51
CA GLY A 144 13.47 -12.50 -15.32
C GLY A 144 12.44 -11.44 -14.90
N GLU A 145 11.21 -11.86 -14.59
CA GLU A 145 10.17 -10.94 -14.10
C GLU A 145 10.50 -10.43 -12.69
N ALA A 146 10.97 -11.31 -11.81
CA ALA A 146 11.40 -10.94 -10.46
C ALA A 146 12.58 -9.95 -10.49
N GLU A 147 13.58 -10.20 -11.34
CA GLU A 147 14.73 -9.31 -11.54
C GLU A 147 14.31 -7.94 -12.08
N ALA A 148 13.36 -7.89 -13.02
CA ALA A 148 12.84 -6.63 -13.52
C ALA A 148 12.15 -5.82 -12.40
N MET A 149 11.34 -6.48 -11.56
CA MET A 149 10.68 -5.81 -10.43
C MET A 149 11.66 -5.34 -9.35
N LEU A 150 12.76 -6.07 -9.12
CA LEU A 150 13.80 -5.69 -8.15
C LEU A 150 14.63 -4.45 -8.55
N LYS A 151 14.44 -3.94 -9.78
CA LYS A 151 15.01 -2.66 -10.24
C LYS A 151 14.17 -1.45 -9.82
N ARG A 152 12.94 -1.67 -9.33
CA ARG A 152 12.11 -0.58 -8.81
C ARG A 152 12.81 0.06 -7.60
N ASP A 153 12.61 1.36 -7.44
CA ASP A 153 13.04 2.07 -6.24
C ASP A 153 12.11 1.75 -5.08
N PHE A 154 12.66 1.23 -3.99
CA PHE A 154 11.93 0.89 -2.78
C PHE A 154 12.33 1.86 -1.67
N PRO A 155 11.41 2.28 -0.79
CA PRO A 155 11.77 3.09 0.36
C PRO A 155 12.80 2.38 1.25
N PRO A 156 13.76 3.10 1.88
CA PRO A 156 14.81 2.51 2.70
C PRO A 156 14.31 1.57 3.82
N ALA A 157 13.08 1.78 4.29
CA ALA A 157 12.43 0.91 5.27
C ALA A 157 12.29 -0.56 4.80
N TYR A 158 12.38 -0.82 3.49
CA TYR A 158 12.26 -2.15 2.89
C TYR A 158 13.59 -2.72 2.40
N ASP A 159 14.72 -2.02 2.57
CA ASP A 159 16.03 -2.41 2.04
C ASP A 159 16.43 -3.83 2.43
N SER A 160 16.19 -4.22 3.69
CA SER A 160 16.48 -5.58 4.13
C SER A 160 15.67 -6.63 3.36
N LEU A 161 14.39 -6.38 3.13
CA LEU A 161 13.52 -7.30 2.38
C LEU A 161 13.90 -7.34 0.90
N VAL A 162 14.29 -6.21 0.32
CA VAL A 162 14.76 -6.15 -1.06
C VAL A 162 16.08 -6.92 -1.23
N GLU A 163 17.03 -6.75 -0.30
CA GLU A 163 18.30 -7.49 -0.31
C GLU A 163 18.10 -8.99 -0.07
N GLU A 164 17.17 -9.40 0.80
CA GLU A 164 16.77 -10.79 0.93
C GLU A 164 16.31 -11.35 -0.42
N LEU A 165 15.44 -10.62 -1.14
CA LEU A 165 14.92 -11.07 -2.44
C LEU A 165 15.97 -11.06 -3.55
N ARG A 166 16.96 -10.17 -3.48
CA ARG A 166 18.14 -10.21 -4.35
C ARG A 166 18.96 -11.47 -4.08
N GLY A 167 19.15 -11.83 -2.81
CA GLY A 167 19.80 -13.07 -2.42
C GLY A 167 19.05 -14.30 -2.93
N ASP A 168 17.72 -14.32 -2.78
CA ASP A 168 16.87 -15.40 -3.29
C ASP A 168 16.98 -15.51 -4.83
N LEU A 169 17.00 -14.39 -5.55
CA LEU A 169 17.21 -14.35 -7.01
C LEU A 169 18.57 -14.91 -7.42
N PHE A 170 19.67 -14.47 -6.79
CA PHE A 170 21.02 -14.95 -7.13
C PHE A 170 21.19 -16.43 -6.79
N SER A 171 20.65 -16.86 -5.66
CA SER A 171 20.63 -18.27 -5.27
C SER A 171 19.91 -19.12 -6.32
N ALA A 172 18.74 -18.67 -6.79
CA ALA A 172 17.99 -19.35 -7.85
C ALA A 172 18.71 -19.35 -9.21
N LYS A 173 19.59 -18.38 -9.48
CA LYS A 173 20.47 -18.34 -10.66
C LYS A 173 21.75 -19.18 -10.50
N GLY A 174 22.03 -19.70 -9.31
CA GLY A 174 23.25 -20.43 -9.00
C GLY A 174 24.47 -19.55 -8.66
N ASP A 175 24.29 -18.23 -8.55
CA ASP A 175 25.34 -17.28 -8.17
C ASP A 175 25.42 -17.18 -6.64
N LEU A 176 26.09 -18.16 -6.02
CA LEU A 176 26.14 -18.30 -4.57
C LEU A 176 26.92 -17.16 -3.88
N GLU A 177 27.91 -16.58 -4.57
CA GLU A 177 28.68 -15.45 -4.03
C GLU A 177 27.83 -14.18 -3.97
N ALA A 178 27.15 -13.83 -5.08
CA ALA A 178 26.25 -12.70 -5.09
C ALA A 178 25.06 -12.90 -4.14
N ALA A 179 24.57 -14.13 -4.02
CA ALA A 179 23.51 -14.49 -3.07
C ALA A 179 23.95 -14.25 -1.62
N ARG A 180 25.14 -14.73 -1.24
CA ARG A 180 25.70 -14.51 0.11
C ARG A 180 25.88 -13.03 0.40
N ALA A 181 26.47 -12.27 -0.53
CA ALA A 181 26.68 -10.84 -0.37
C ALA A 181 25.35 -10.07 -0.18
N ALA A 182 24.29 -10.47 -0.89
CA ALA A 182 22.96 -9.88 -0.72
C ALA A 182 22.34 -10.22 0.64
N TYR A 183 22.41 -11.48 1.08
CA TYR A 183 21.92 -11.85 2.41
C TYR A 183 22.70 -11.13 3.53
N ASP A 184 24.01 -10.96 3.39
CA ASP A 184 24.81 -10.22 4.37
C ASP A 184 24.36 -8.75 4.45
N ARG A 185 24.09 -8.09 3.31
CA ARG A 185 23.50 -6.74 3.32
C ARG A 185 22.12 -6.73 3.98
N ALA A 186 21.28 -7.71 3.68
CA ALA A 186 19.95 -7.82 4.30
C ALA A 186 20.02 -7.93 5.83
N LEU A 187 21.00 -8.67 6.36
CA LEU A 187 21.24 -8.84 7.80
C LEU A 187 21.74 -7.55 8.47
N LEU A 188 22.62 -6.79 7.80
CA LEU A 188 23.20 -5.55 8.32
C LEU A 188 22.17 -4.42 8.47
N THR A 189 21.17 -4.39 7.58
CA THR A 189 20.11 -3.37 7.60
C THR A 189 19.10 -3.59 8.74
N THR A 190 19.03 -4.80 9.31
CA THR A 190 18.11 -5.11 10.42
C THR A 190 18.84 -5.11 11.76
N GLY A 191 18.39 -4.28 12.70
CA GLY A 191 18.79 -4.42 14.12
C GLY A 191 18.38 -5.77 14.73
N GLN A 192 17.46 -6.50 14.07
CA GLN A 192 17.02 -7.86 14.42
C GLN A 192 16.74 -8.67 13.15
N ALA A 193 17.78 -9.28 12.60
CA ALA A 193 17.64 -10.23 11.50
C ALA A 193 16.81 -11.45 11.89
N SER A 194 15.87 -11.87 11.03
CA SER A 194 15.11 -13.11 11.25
C SER A 194 16.04 -14.33 11.23
N GLU A 195 15.75 -15.32 12.08
CA GLU A 195 16.50 -16.60 12.12
C GLU A 195 16.49 -17.30 10.76
N PHE A 196 15.38 -17.17 10.02
CA PHE A 196 15.22 -17.73 8.68
C PHE A 196 16.20 -17.11 7.67
N LEU A 197 16.43 -15.80 7.71
CA LEU A 197 17.40 -15.15 6.82
C LEU A 197 18.84 -15.62 7.12
N ARG A 198 19.17 -15.83 8.39
CA ARG A 198 20.46 -16.41 8.79
C ARG A 198 20.61 -17.83 8.26
N LEU A 199 19.56 -18.65 8.37
CA LEU A 199 19.54 -20.00 7.84
C LEU A 199 19.74 -20.02 6.31
N LYS A 200 19.08 -19.13 5.56
CA LYS A 200 19.29 -18.99 4.11
C LYS A 200 20.75 -18.69 3.77
N ARG A 201 21.35 -17.71 4.46
CA ARG A 201 22.77 -17.36 4.28
C ARG A 201 23.68 -18.56 4.59
N ASP A 202 23.45 -19.26 5.69
CA ASP A 202 24.29 -20.39 6.11
C ASP A 202 24.15 -21.62 5.21
N ALA A 203 22.96 -21.84 4.63
CA ALA A 203 22.71 -22.91 3.69
C ALA A 203 23.55 -22.79 2.39
N LEU A 204 24.05 -21.60 2.06
CA LEU A 204 24.96 -21.39 0.93
C LEU A 204 26.40 -21.88 1.22
N GLY A 205 26.68 -22.38 2.43
CA GLY A 205 28.02 -22.79 2.88
C GLY A 205 28.90 -21.59 3.28
N LYS A 206 30.09 -21.87 3.82
CA LYS A 206 31.16 -20.85 3.92
C LYS A 206 31.76 -20.73 2.53
N GLY A 207 31.84 -19.52 1.98
CA GLY A 207 32.62 -19.31 0.75
C GLY A 207 34.01 -19.88 0.98
N GLU A 208 34.55 -20.63 0.02
CA GLU A 208 35.94 -21.07 0.13
C GLU A 208 36.80 -19.83 0.41
N ALA A 209 37.50 -19.86 1.54
CA ALA A 209 38.54 -18.88 1.78
C ALA A 209 39.51 -19.00 0.59
N PRO A 210 39.99 -17.88 0.02
CA PRO A 210 41.00 -17.95 -1.02
C PRO A 210 42.13 -18.84 -0.53
N SER A 211 42.41 -19.91 -1.27
CA SER A 211 43.45 -20.85 -0.92
C SER A 211 44.77 -20.10 -0.87
N ASP A 212 45.29 -19.88 0.33
CA ASP A 212 46.69 -19.53 0.57
C ASP A 212 47.53 -20.74 0.14
N ASN A 213 47.75 -20.87 -1.17
CA ASN A 213 48.71 -21.80 -1.72
C ASN A 213 49.65 -21.02 -2.65
N ALA A 214 50.43 -20.16 -2.01
CA ALA A 214 51.61 -19.52 -2.59
C ALA A 214 52.64 -19.29 -1.49
N ALA A 215 53.25 -20.36 -0.99
CA ALA A 215 54.63 -20.37 -0.47
C ALA A 215 55.05 -21.79 -0.06
N SER A 216 55.72 -22.48 -0.97
CA SER A 216 56.76 -23.46 -0.65
C SER A 216 57.86 -23.34 -1.71
#